data_AF-A0A3S0VME3-F1
#
_entry.id   AF-A0A3S0VME3-F1
#
_cell.length_a   1.000
_cell.length_b   1.000
_cell.length_c   1.000
_cell.angle_alpha   90.00
_cell.angle_beta   90.00
_cell.angle_gamma   90.00
#
_symmetry.space_group_name_H-M   'P 1'
#
loop_
_entity.id
_entity.type
_entity.pdbx_description
1 polymer ?
#
loop_
_entity_poly.entity_id
_entity_poly.type
_entity_poly.pdbx_seq_one_letter_code
_entity_poly.pdbx_strand_id
1 'polypeptide(L)'
;MPILLFNESQITAENYQEFCKQNGKDPKQCVFVFPGNPSHHTPEHTLFSVKEGKSNLNAVAQRFGEAGFPTLSLPTVLNQDISLPQRAMADLWRAAGAGYTIILPVRPFGEKGQYFNSPLSKSNNYAVELNFWGGNEGEPNPGLGHFYNTYIVNLHTFLHMRETGEPNRAQHLQNFSRQMQGFNLHQNLANSYTTGELYPQDAWLQPPQPKPSSTFSPYLLLAIGSGVLGAAGAATIVVGALALAQVIAILCPPVALLAAGAVAAAAGMAGVGLFAYKHSQSKNHPIEPEPHLGFIQ
;
A
#
# COMPACT_ATOMS: atom_id res chain seq x y z
N MET A 1 -15.73 -2.95 -16.57
CA MET A 1 -14.29 -2.88 -16.36
C MET A 1 -13.84 -4.31 -16.27
N PRO A 2 -12.81 -4.72 -17.00
CA PRO A 2 -12.52 -6.14 -17.12
C PRO A 2 -11.90 -6.66 -15.82
N ILE A 3 -12.11 -7.94 -15.57
CA ILE A 3 -11.14 -8.73 -14.81
C ILE A 3 -9.99 -9.00 -15.77
N LEU A 4 -8.78 -8.60 -15.39
CA LEU A 4 -7.58 -8.87 -16.18
C LEU A 4 -6.82 -10.05 -15.61
N LEU A 5 -6.38 -10.95 -16.48
CA LEU A 5 -5.62 -12.14 -16.10
C LEU A 5 -4.13 -11.84 -16.30
N PHE A 6 -3.35 -11.95 -15.22
CA PHE A 6 -1.91 -11.66 -15.23
C PHE A 6 -1.12 -12.98 -15.04
N ASN A 7 -0.35 -13.38 -16.04
CA ASN A 7 0.44 -14.62 -15.98
C ASN A 7 1.55 -14.54 -14.91
N GLU A 8 1.63 -15.58 -14.07
CA GLU A 8 2.46 -15.69 -12.86
C GLU A 8 3.97 -15.52 -13.08
N SER A 9 4.51 -15.82 -14.27
CA SER A 9 5.88 -16.35 -14.38
C SER A 9 6.96 -15.50 -13.69
N GLN A 10 6.83 -14.17 -13.61
CA GLN A 10 7.51 -13.31 -12.61
C GLN A 10 6.72 -12.00 -12.43
N ILE A 11 5.91 -11.82 -11.37
CA ILE A 11 5.21 -10.53 -11.14
C ILE A 11 6.10 -9.58 -10.32
N THR A 12 6.32 -8.37 -10.82
CA THR A 12 7.06 -7.27 -10.17
C THR A 12 6.24 -5.97 -10.19
N ALA A 13 6.69 -4.92 -9.49
CA ALA A 13 5.97 -3.64 -9.50
C ALA A 13 6.03 -2.97 -10.88
N GLU A 14 7.17 -3.07 -11.55
CA GLU A 14 7.42 -2.48 -12.86
C GLU A 14 6.55 -3.13 -13.92
N ASN A 15 6.53 -4.47 -13.96
CA ASN A 15 5.72 -5.16 -14.97
C ASN A 15 4.23 -5.13 -14.65
N TYR A 16 3.82 -4.98 -13.39
CA TYR A 16 2.43 -4.76 -13.02
C TYR A 16 1.92 -3.41 -13.53
N GLN A 17 2.71 -2.34 -13.35
CA GLN A 17 2.37 -1.03 -13.88
C GLN A 17 2.30 -1.05 -15.40
N GLU A 18 3.28 -1.69 -16.04
CA GLU A 18 3.31 -1.84 -17.49
C GLU A 18 2.10 -2.65 -18.00
N PHE A 19 1.76 -3.76 -17.34
CA PHE A 19 0.58 -4.56 -17.63
C PHE A 19 -0.71 -3.73 -17.53
N CYS A 20 -0.86 -2.92 -16.48
CA CYS A 20 -2.02 -2.03 -16.33
C CYS A 20 -2.08 -1.00 -17.47
N LYS A 21 -0.95 -0.36 -17.80
CA LYS A 21 -0.87 0.63 -18.89
C LYS A 21 -1.19 0.04 -20.25
N GLN A 22 -0.69 -1.15 -20.55
CA GLN A 22 -0.98 -1.89 -21.79
C GLN A 22 -2.46 -2.21 -21.94
N ASN A 23 -3.18 -2.38 -20.83
CA ASN A 23 -4.63 -2.56 -20.80
C ASN A 23 -5.41 -1.24 -20.65
N GLY A 24 -4.75 -0.10 -20.79
CA GLY A 24 -5.38 1.23 -20.69
C GLY A 24 -5.92 1.55 -19.30
N LYS A 25 -5.30 1.02 -18.24
CA LYS A 25 -5.71 1.22 -16.85
C LYS A 25 -4.64 1.96 -16.04
N ASP A 26 -5.11 2.81 -15.12
CA ASP A 26 -4.27 3.38 -14.07
C ASP A 26 -3.94 2.28 -13.03
N PRO A 27 -2.66 1.97 -12.76
CA PRO A 27 -2.29 1.01 -11.72
C PRO A 27 -2.92 1.29 -10.34
N LYS A 28 -3.21 2.55 -10.01
CA LYS A 28 -3.89 2.92 -8.75
C LYS A 28 -5.39 2.62 -8.74
N GLN A 29 -5.98 2.33 -9.90
CA GLN A 29 -7.35 1.85 -10.07
C GLN A 29 -7.40 0.34 -10.36
N CYS A 30 -6.27 -0.37 -10.23
CA CYS A 30 -6.16 -1.80 -10.42
C CYS A 30 -5.88 -2.51 -9.10
N VAL A 31 -6.77 -3.40 -8.69
CA VAL A 31 -6.63 -4.22 -7.47
C VAL A 31 -5.88 -5.49 -7.81
N PHE A 32 -4.69 -5.66 -7.24
CA PHE A 32 -3.96 -6.91 -7.33
C PHE A 32 -4.50 -7.92 -6.31
N VAL A 33 -5.05 -9.03 -6.79
CA VAL A 33 -5.56 -10.10 -5.94
C VAL A 33 -4.46 -11.13 -5.71
N PHE A 34 -4.31 -11.61 -4.47
CA PHE A 34 -3.26 -12.56 -4.11
C PHE A 34 -3.73 -13.55 -3.04
N PRO A 35 -3.08 -14.73 -2.90
CA PRO A 35 -3.41 -15.69 -1.86
C PRO A 35 -3.00 -15.15 -0.48
N GLY A 36 -3.93 -15.01 0.44
CA GLY A 36 -3.67 -14.42 1.75
C GLY A 36 -3.98 -15.33 2.93
N ASN A 37 -3.69 -14.82 4.12
CA ASN A 37 -3.92 -15.49 5.40
C ASN A 37 -4.92 -14.68 6.26
N PRO A 38 -5.43 -15.25 7.37
CA PRO A 38 -6.41 -14.55 8.21
C PRO A 38 -5.95 -13.19 8.75
N SER A 39 -4.65 -12.98 8.99
CA SER A 39 -4.15 -11.69 9.49
C SER A 39 -4.26 -10.55 8.48
N HIS A 40 -4.53 -10.84 7.20
CA HIS A 40 -4.75 -9.80 6.18
C HIS A 40 -6.16 -9.20 6.18
N HIS A 41 -7.05 -9.72 7.03
CA HIS A 41 -8.50 -9.42 7.02
C HIS A 41 -9.01 -8.84 8.35
N THR A 42 -8.15 -8.17 9.11
CA THR A 42 -8.58 -7.44 10.30
C THR A 42 -9.40 -6.20 9.91
N PRO A 43 -10.26 -5.67 10.79
CA PRO A 43 -11.07 -4.47 10.50
C PRO A 43 -10.26 -3.23 10.10
N GLU A 44 -8.99 -3.16 10.49
CA GLU A 44 -8.06 -2.07 10.19
C GLU A 44 -7.44 -2.18 8.79
N HIS A 45 -7.52 -3.36 8.15
CA HIS A 45 -7.00 -3.56 6.81
C HIS A 45 -7.97 -3.01 5.75
N THR A 46 -7.47 -2.05 4.98
CA THR A 46 -8.14 -1.50 3.81
C THR A 46 -7.58 -2.11 2.52
N LEU A 47 -8.14 -1.67 1.39
CA LEU A 47 -7.62 -2.00 0.07
C LEU A 47 -6.17 -1.53 -0.11
N PHE A 48 -5.74 -0.49 0.61
CA PHE A 48 -4.41 0.13 0.53
C PHE A 48 -3.50 -0.21 1.72
N SER A 49 -3.96 -1.01 2.68
CA SER A 49 -3.09 -1.48 3.76
C SER A 49 -2.01 -2.41 3.24
N VAL A 50 -0.79 -2.23 3.74
CA VAL A 50 0.33 -3.15 3.53
C VAL A 50 0.01 -4.49 4.21
N LYS A 51 0.05 -5.57 3.43
CA LYS A 51 -0.23 -6.93 3.91
C LYS A 51 1.09 -7.71 3.89
N GLU A 52 1.62 -8.03 5.06
CA GLU A 52 2.95 -8.64 5.19
C GLU A 52 2.97 -10.05 4.61
N GLY A 53 4.09 -10.37 3.92
CA GLY A 53 4.20 -11.57 3.12
C GLY A 53 5.64 -12.05 2.93
N LYS A 54 5.95 -13.26 3.39
CA LYS A 54 7.34 -13.79 3.37
C LYS A 54 7.76 -14.46 2.05
N SER A 55 6.85 -14.77 1.14
CA SER A 55 7.17 -15.52 -0.07
C SER A 55 6.18 -15.31 -1.22
N ASN A 56 6.66 -15.55 -2.44
CA ASN A 56 5.84 -15.61 -3.67
C ASN A 56 4.95 -14.37 -3.86
N LEU A 57 3.68 -14.57 -4.20
CA LEU A 57 2.71 -13.50 -4.42
C LEU A 57 2.43 -12.64 -3.18
N ASN A 58 2.62 -13.18 -1.97
CA ASN A 58 2.48 -12.39 -0.74
C ASN A 58 3.57 -11.31 -0.64
N ALA A 59 4.81 -11.65 -0.98
CA ALA A 59 5.91 -10.67 -1.00
C ALA A 59 5.70 -9.61 -2.09
N VAL A 60 5.13 -10.00 -3.24
CA VAL A 60 4.76 -9.07 -4.31
C VAL A 60 3.65 -8.12 -3.85
N ALA A 61 2.59 -8.66 -3.23
CA ALA A 61 1.48 -7.86 -2.69
C ALA A 61 1.95 -6.88 -1.60
N GLN A 62 2.88 -7.30 -0.73
CA GLN A 62 3.50 -6.41 0.25
C GLN A 62 4.16 -5.20 -0.45
N ARG A 63 5.02 -5.44 -1.44
CA ARG A 63 5.68 -4.37 -2.21
C ARG A 63 4.67 -3.45 -2.90
N PHE A 64 3.56 -4.00 -3.38
CA PHE A 64 2.49 -3.21 -4.00
C PHE A 64 1.79 -2.32 -2.98
N GLY A 65 1.48 -2.86 -1.80
CA GLY A 65 0.95 -2.07 -0.69
C GLY A 65 1.90 -0.95 -0.24
N GLU A 66 3.20 -1.25 -0.12
CA GLU A 66 4.23 -0.25 0.21
C GLU A 66 4.34 0.86 -0.85
N ALA A 67 4.14 0.52 -2.12
CA ALA A 67 4.08 1.46 -3.23
C ALA A 67 2.72 2.21 -3.34
N GLY A 68 1.76 1.91 -2.46
CA GLY A 68 0.43 2.53 -2.45
C GLY A 68 -0.51 2.02 -3.54
N PHE A 69 -0.27 0.82 -4.09
CA PHE A 69 -1.20 0.14 -4.98
C PHE A 69 -2.23 -0.67 -4.20
N PRO A 70 -3.49 -0.74 -4.68
CA PRO A 70 -4.51 -1.48 -3.98
C PRO A 70 -4.29 -2.99 -4.13
N THR A 71 -4.38 -3.71 -3.02
CA THR A 71 -4.19 -5.17 -2.94
C THR A 71 -5.29 -5.81 -2.12
N LEU A 72 -5.73 -6.99 -2.56
CA LEU A 72 -6.77 -7.76 -1.88
C LEU A 72 -6.34 -9.22 -1.74
N SER A 73 -6.32 -9.71 -0.51
CA SER A 73 -6.06 -11.11 -0.21
C SER A 73 -7.32 -11.95 -0.37
N LEU A 74 -7.18 -13.16 -0.91
CA LEU A 74 -8.19 -14.20 -0.80
C LEU A 74 -7.64 -15.33 0.09
N PRO A 75 -8.29 -15.66 1.21
CA PRO A 75 -7.86 -16.72 2.12
C PRO A 75 -7.74 -18.06 1.41
N THR A 76 -6.62 -18.75 1.59
CA THR A 76 -6.37 -20.06 0.95
C THR A 76 -6.58 -21.24 1.89
N VAL A 77 -6.51 -21.01 3.21
CA VAL A 77 -6.90 -21.99 4.24
C VAL A 77 -8.38 -21.84 4.58
N LEU A 78 -9.13 -22.95 4.51
CA LEU A 78 -10.46 -23.03 5.11
C LEU A 78 -10.28 -23.47 6.57
N ASN A 79 -10.44 -22.54 7.49
CA ASN A 79 -10.77 -22.92 8.87
C ASN A 79 -12.20 -23.46 8.88
N GLN A 80 -12.65 -24.10 9.96
CA GLN A 80 -14.05 -24.56 10.08
C GLN A 80 -15.09 -23.44 9.87
N ASP A 81 -14.64 -22.17 9.89
CA ASP A 81 -15.43 -20.99 9.60
C ASP A 81 -15.25 -20.49 8.14
N ILE A 82 -16.33 -20.57 7.36
CA ILE A 82 -16.39 -20.05 5.98
C ILE A 82 -16.60 -18.53 5.91
N SER A 83 -16.84 -17.86 7.03
CA SER A 83 -17.15 -16.43 7.07
C SER A 83 -16.02 -15.56 6.49
N LEU A 84 -14.77 -16.00 6.67
CA LEU A 84 -13.60 -15.27 6.22
C LEU A 84 -13.48 -15.25 4.67
N PRO A 85 -13.49 -16.40 3.96
CA PRO A 85 -13.60 -16.43 2.50
C PRO A 85 -14.81 -15.64 1.96
N GLN A 86 -15.94 -15.69 2.65
CA GLN A 86 -17.14 -14.94 2.27
C GLN A 86 -16.93 -13.43 2.36
N ARG A 87 -16.31 -12.95 3.44
CA ARG A 87 -15.97 -11.54 3.62
C ARG A 87 -14.97 -11.07 2.57
N ALA A 88 -13.90 -11.84 2.34
CA ALA A 88 -12.90 -11.51 1.32
C ALA A 88 -13.49 -11.42 -0.09
N MET A 89 -14.44 -12.31 -0.43
CA MET A 89 -15.18 -12.22 -1.69
C MET A 89 -16.12 -11.02 -1.74
N ALA A 90 -16.75 -10.66 -0.61
CA ALA A 90 -17.58 -9.47 -0.50
C ALA A 90 -16.75 -8.18 -0.71
N ASP A 91 -15.54 -8.13 -0.15
CA ASP A 91 -14.58 -7.04 -0.33
C ASP A 91 -14.15 -6.91 -1.80
N LEU A 92 -13.93 -8.05 -2.49
CA LEU A 92 -13.63 -8.06 -3.93
C LEU A 92 -14.78 -7.49 -4.76
N TRP A 93 -16.02 -7.91 -4.48
CA TRP A 93 -17.22 -7.41 -5.14
C TRP A 93 -17.43 -5.93 -4.87
N ARG A 94 -17.14 -5.48 -3.64
CA ARG A 94 -17.19 -4.06 -3.25
C ARG A 94 -16.20 -3.23 -4.06
N ALA A 95 -14.94 -3.64 -4.14
CA ALA A 95 -13.93 -2.94 -4.93
C ALA A 95 -14.34 -2.87 -6.42
N ALA A 96 -14.82 -3.97 -6.97
CA ALA A 96 -15.28 -4.02 -8.36
C ALA A 96 -16.50 -3.12 -8.62
N GLY A 97 -17.44 -3.05 -7.66
CA GLY A 97 -18.56 -2.11 -7.68
C GLY A 97 -18.10 -0.66 -7.72
N ALA A 98 -17.10 -0.32 -6.91
CA ALA A 98 -16.56 1.04 -6.75
C ALA A 98 -15.77 1.61 -7.94
N GLY A 99 -15.47 0.83 -8.98
CA GLY A 99 -14.69 1.35 -10.10
C GLY A 99 -13.33 0.69 -10.29
N TYR A 100 -12.94 -0.25 -9.44
CA TYR A 100 -11.64 -0.90 -9.59
C TYR A 100 -11.63 -1.97 -10.70
N THR A 101 -10.53 -2.02 -11.43
CA THR A 101 -10.18 -3.14 -12.31
C THR A 101 -9.57 -4.25 -11.46
N ILE A 102 -10.07 -5.47 -11.57
CA ILE A 102 -9.57 -6.60 -10.78
C ILE A 102 -8.49 -7.33 -11.57
N ILE A 103 -7.30 -7.47 -10.97
CA ILE A 103 -6.17 -8.19 -11.56
C ILE A 103 -6.01 -9.53 -10.85
N LEU A 104 -6.20 -10.62 -11.59
CA LEU A 104 -6.08 -11.97 -11.08
C LEU A 104 -4.79 -12.61 -11.60
N PRO A 105 -3.85 -13.00 -10.72
CA PRO A 105 -2.70 -13.80 -11.13
C PRO A 105 -3.19 -15.18 -11.55
N VAL A 106 -2.78 -15.62 -12.73
CA VAL A 106 -3.16 -16.91 -13.31
C VAL A 106 -1.93 -17.72 -13.73
N ARG A 107 -2.13 -19.02 -13.85
CA ARG A 107 -1.15 -19.97 -14.38
C ARG A 107 -1.82 -20.98 -15.32
N PRO A 108 -1.06 -21.76 -16.08
CA PRO A 108 -1.61 -22.84 -16.90
C PRO A 108 -2.38 -23.86 -16.04
N PHE A 109 -3.58 -24.22 -16.51
CA PHE A 109 -4.46 -25.18 -15.85
C PHE A 109 -3.83 -26.58 -15.85
N GLY A 110 -3.77 -27.22 -14.67
CA GLY A 110 -3.28 -28.60 -14.52
C GLY A 110 -1.76 -28.78 -14.46
N GLU A 111 -0.95 -27.73 -14.69
CA GLU A 111 0.53 -27.85 -14.73
C GLU A 111 1.12 -28.21 -13.36
N LYS A 112 0.51 -27.73 -12.27
CA LYS A 112 0.93 -28.00 -10.89
C LYS A 112 -0.01 -28.99 -10.17
N GLY A 113 -0.83 -29.73 -10.93
CA GLY A 113 -1.92 -30.58 -10.41
C GLY A 113 -3.30 -30.00 -10.71
N GLN A 114 -4.34 -30.82 -10.60
CA GLN A 114 -5.73 -30.39 -10.82
C GLN A 114 -6.32 -29.82 -9.52
N TYR A 115 -6.10 -28.53 -9.31
CA TYR A 115 -6.63 -27.80 -8.16
C TYR A 115 -8.08 -27.38 -8.34
N PHE A 116 -8.50 -27.24 -9.60
CA PHE A 116 -9.85 -26.91 -10.00
C PHE A 116 -10.40 -27.99 -10.91
N ASN A 117 -11.71 -28.22 -10.82
CA ASN A 117 -12.41 -29.15 -11.70
C ASN A 117 -12.59 -28.60 -13.12
N SER A 118 -12.35 -27.30 -13.32
CA SER A 118 -12.50 -26.61 -14.59
C SER A 118 -11.59 -25.37 -14.65
N PRO A 119 -11.09 -24.99 -15.83
CA PRO A 119 -10.34 -23.74 -15.97
C PRO A 119 -11.22 -22.51 -15.73
N LEU A 120 -10.61 -21.42 -15.26
CA LEU A 120 -11.25 -20.12 -15.12
C LEU A 120 -11.62 -19.53 -16.48
N SER A 121 -10.72 -19.69 -17.46
CA SER A 121 -10.91 -19.25 -18.83
C SER A 121 -10.07 -20.10 -19.79
N LYS A 122 -10.51 -20.16 -21.04
CA LYS A 122 -9.74 -20.68 -22.17
C LYS A 122 -9.34 -19.47 -23.03
N SER A 123 -8.18 -18.90 -22.78
CA SER A 123 -7.66 -17.77 -23.55
C SER A 123 -6.58 -18.29 -24.51
N ASN A 124 -6.68 -17.94 -25.79
CA ASN A 124 -5.64 -18.24 -26.81
C ASN A 124 -5.21 -19.72 -26.84
N ASN A 125 -6.14 -20.68 -26.77
CA ASN A 125 -5.90 -22.13 -26.67
C ASN A 125 -5.21 -22.62 -25.40
N TYR A 126 -5.01 -21.76 -24.40
CA TYR A 126 -4.51 -22.14 -23.08
C TYR A 126 -5.61 -22.00 -22.03
N ALA A 127 -5.87 -23.12 -21.36
CA ALA A 127 -6.70 -23.15 -20.18
C ALA A 127 -5.90 -22.60 -19.00
N VAL A 128 -6.46 -21.65 -18.26
CA VAL A 128 -5.79 -21.02 -17.10
C VAL A 128 -6.61 -21.18 -15.83
N GLU A 129 -5.91 -21.18 -14.69
CA GLU A 129 -6.49 -21.18 -13.34
C GLU A 129 -5.87 -20.11 -12.47
N LEU A 130 -6.55 -19.77 -11.36
CA LEU A 130 -6.03 -18.79 -10.40
C LEU A 130 -4.78 -19.34 -9.74
N ASN A 131 -3.74 -18.53 -9.71
CA ASN A 131 -2.51 -18.88 -9.05
C ASN A 131 -2.58 -18.58 -7.54
N PHE A 132 -3.50 -19.23 -6.84
CA PHE A 132 -3.69 -19.04 -5.39
C PHE A 132 -3.16 -20.18 -4.53
N TRP A 133 -2.82 -21.36 -5.10
CA TRP A 133 -2.32 -22.50 -4.32
C TRP A 133 -1.00 -22.99 -4.89
N GLY A 134 0.05 -23.06 -4.07
CA GLY A 134 1.38 -23.53 -4.49
C GLY A 134 2.56 -22.69 -4.02
N GLY A 135 2.31 -21.60 -3.28
CA GLY A 135 3.38 -20.78 -2.71
C GLY A 135 3.83 -21.20 -1.30
N ASN A 136 2.88 -21.51 -0.41
CA ASN A 136 3.15 -21.82 1.01
C ASN A 136 2.29 -22.94 1.59
N GLU A 137 1.13 -23.25 1.00
CA GLU A 137 0.25 -24.30 1.49
C GLU A 137 0.64 -25.63 0.85
N GLY A 138 0.98 -26.59 1.70
CA GLY A 138 1.41 -27.93 1.27
C GLY A 138 0.31 -28.74 0.59
N GLU A 139 -0.96 -28.39 0.79
CA GLU A 139 -2.09 -29.07 0.17
C GLU A 139 -3.15 -28.09 -0.32
N PRO A 140 -3.71 -28.30 -1.52
CA PRO A 140 -4.77 -27.47 -2.04
C PRO A 140 -6.12 -27.67 -1.37
N ASN A 141 -6.93 -26.62 -1.41
CA ASN A 141 -8.33 -26.65 -0.97
C ASN A 141 -9.28 -26.55 -2.18
N PRO A 142 -9.70 -27.68 -2.78
CA PRO A 142 -10.57 -27.66 -3.97
C PRO A 142 -11.95 -27.05 -3.67
N GLY A 143 -12.43 -27.14 -2.42
CA GLY A 143 -13.68 -26.50 -2.01
C GLY A 143 -13.61 -24.98 -2.10
N LEU A 144 -12.52 -24.38 -1.62
CA LEU A 144 -12.26 -22.94 -1.77
C LEU A 144 -12.00 -22.54 -3.23
N GLY A 145 -11.28 -23.37 -3.98
CA GLY A 145 -11.09 -23.16 -5.42
C GLY A 145 -12.42 -23.07 -6.15
N HIS A 146 -13.31 -24.05 -5.95
CA HIS A 146 -14.64 -24.05 -6.54
C HIS A 146 -15.47 -22.83 -6.09
N PHE A 147 -15.43 -22.50 -4.80
CA PHE A 147 -16.08 -21.32 -4.25
C PHE A 147 -15.64 -20.04 -4.98
N TYR A 148 -14.34 -19.76 -5.04
CA TYR A 148 -13.83 -18.55 -5.69
C TYR A 148 -14.10 -18.52 -7.18
N ASN A 149 -13.92 -19.64 -7.89
CA ASN A 149 -14.19 -19.71 -9.32
C ASN A 149 -15.66 -19.35 -9.63
N THR A 150 -16.59 -19.91 -8.84
CA THR A 150 -18.03 -19.64 -9.00
C THR A 150 -18.34 -18.14 -8.89
N TYR A 151 -17.84 -17.47 -7.84
CA TYR A 151 -18.18 -16.06 -7.61
C TYR A 151 -17.39 -15.08 -8.48
N ILE A 152 -16.17 -15.43 -8.90
CA ILE A 152 -15.38 -14.61 -9.83
C ILE A 152 -16.00 -14.63 -11.23
N VAL A 153 -16.47 -15.79 -11.71
CA VAL A 153 -17.17 -15.88 -13.01
C VAL A 153 -18.46 -15.05 -12.99
N ASN A 154 -19.22 -15.12 -11.90
CA ASN A 154 -20.41 -14.27 -11.74
C ASN A 154 -20.05 -12.78 -11.73
N LEU A 155 -19.02 -12.39 -10.98
CA LEU A 155 -18.53 -11.01 -10.96
C LEU A 155 -18.12 -10.54 -12.36
N HIS A 156 -17.39 -11.37 -13.12
CA HIS A 156 -17.00 -11.05 -14.50
C HIS A 156 -18.21 -10.75 -15.39
N THR A 157 -19.26 -11.57 -15.30
CA THR A 157 -20.53 -11.36 -16.02
C THR A 157 -21.15 -10.01 -15.66
N PHE A 158 -21.23 -9.64 -14.37
CA PHE A 158 -21.74 -8.33 -13.94
C PHE A 158 -20.91 -7.17 -14.47
N LEU A 159 -19.59 -7.32 -14.44
CA LEU A 159 -18.67 -6.29 -14.91
C LEU A 159 -18.78 -6.07 -16.41
N HIS A 160 -18.98 -7.14 -17.19
CA HIS A 160 -19.22 -7.06 -18.62
C HIS A 160 -20.55 -6.37 -18.93
N MET A 161 -21.65 -6.76 -18.27
CA MET A 161 -22.96 -6.11 -18.43
C MET A 161 -22.91 -4.60 -18.15
N ARG A 162 -22.10 -4.17 -17.18
CA ARG A 162 -21.88 -2.74 -16.92
C ARG A 162 -21.16 -2.04 -18.07
N GLU A 163 -20.17 -2.66 -18.69
CA GLU A 163 -19.44 -2.06 -19.83
C GLU A 163 -20.29 -1.93 -21.07
N THR A 164 -21.09 -2.96 -21.36
CA THR A 164 -21.93 -3.00 -22.54
C THR A 164 -23.23 -2.20 -22.37
N GLY A 165 -23.47 -1.64 -21.18
CA GLY A 165 -24.67 -0.84 -20.91
C GLY A 165 -25.95 -1.67 -20.91
N GLU A 166 -25.88 -2.95 -20.55
CA GLU A 166 -27.02 -3.86 -20.57
C GLU A 166 -28.15 -3.34 -19.66
N PRO A 167 -29.36 -3.07 -20.19
CA PRO A 167 -30.44 -2.42 -19.44
C PRO A 167 -30.94 -3.30 -18.28
N ASN A 168 -30.75 -4.62 -18.37
CA ASN A 168 -31.22 -5.59 -17.38
C ASN A 168 -30.19 -5.89 -16.28
N ARG A 169 -29.07 -5.16 -16.20
CA ARG A 169 -28.01 -5.37 -15.19
C ARG A 169 -28.55 -5.39 -13.77
N ALA A 170 -29.39 -4.40 -13.42
CA ALA A 170 -29.98 -4.30 -12.08
C ALA A 170 -30.89 -5.49 -11.76
N GLN A 171 -31.69 -5.94 -12.73
CA GLN A 171 -32.52 -7.13 -12.59
C GLN A 171 -31.67 -8.39 -12.45
N HIS A 172 -30.57 -8.51 -13.20
CA HIS A 172 -29.65 -9.63 -13.08
C HIS A 172 -29.02 -9.70 -11.68
N LEU A 173 -28.61 -8.55 -11.13
CA LEU A 173 -28.05 -8.48 -9.78
C LEU A 173 -29.08 -8.85 -8.70
N GLN A 174 -30.33 -8.41 -8.87
CA GLN A 174 -31.44 -8.80 -8.01
C GLN A 174 -31.78 -10.30 -8.14
N ASN A 175 -31.71 -10.87 -9.34
CA ASN A 175 -31.95 -12.29 -9.53
C ASN A 175 -30.83 -13.11 -8.89
N PHE A 176 -29.57 -12.68 -9.01
CA PHE A 176 -28.44 -13.30 -8.34
C PHE A 176 -28.58 -13.23 -6.81
N SER A 177 -29.01 -12.10 -6.26
CA SER A 177 -29.26 -11.99 -4.81
C SER A 177 -30.40 -12.90 -4.34
N ARG A 178 -31.37 -13.20 -5.21
CA ARG A 178 -32.52 -14.09 -4.93
C ARG A 178 -32.26 -15.56 -5.21
N GLN A 179 -31.32 -15.91 -6.08
CA GLN A 179 -31.14 -17.26 -6.61
C GLN A 179 -30.76 -18.30 -5.55
N MET A 180 -30.38 -17.88 -4.33
CA MET A 180 -30.04 -18.78 -3.24
C MET A 180 -30.64 -18.29 -1.92
N GLN A 181 -31.95 -18.51 -1.72
CA GLN A 181 -32.68 -18.20 -0.48
C GLN A 181 -32.22 -19.01 0.76
N GLY A 182 -31.13 -19.78 0.68
CA GLY A 182 -30.56 -20.57 1.78
C GLY A 182 -29.15 -20.17 2.25
N PHE A 183 -28.47 -19.25 1.54
CA PHE A 183 -27.13 -18.78 1.92
C PHE A 183 -27.08 -17.25 1.84
N ASN A 184 -26.96 -16.59 3.00
CA ASN A 184 -26.80 -15.13 3.15
C ASN A 184 -25.71 -14.51 2.26
N LEU A 185 -24.80 -15.34 1.72
CA LEU A 185 -23.70 -14.94 0.88
C LEU A 185 -24.11 -14.20 -0.40
N HIS A 186 -25.10 -14.68 -1.17
CA HIS A 186 -25.43 -14.05 -2.47
C HIS A 186 -25.96 -12.62 -2.28
N GLN A 187 -26.82 -12.45 -1.28
CA GLN A 187 -27.30 -11.15 -0.86
C GLN A 187 -26.14 -10.26 -0.37
N ASN A 188 -25.23 -10.81 0.44
CA ASN A 188 -24.05 -10.07 0.91
C ASN A 188 -23.17 -9.60 -0.26
N LEU A 189 -22.90 -10.45 -1.25
CA LEU A 189 -22.08 -10.09 -2.41
C LEU A 189 -22.75 -8.99 -3.26
N ALA A 190 -24.05 -9.13 -3.55
CA ALA A 190 -24.79 -8.12 -4.30
C ALA A 190 -24.86 -6.77 -3.55
N ASN A 191 -25.08 -6.82 -2.22
CA ASN A 191 -25.08 -5.64 -1.37
C ASN A 191 -23.70 -4.99 -1.33
N SER A 192 -22.63 -5.78 -1.22
CA SER A 192 -21.26 -5.26 -1.23
C SER A 192 -20.91 -4.58 -2.55
N TYR A 193 -21.28 -5.18 -3.69
CA TYR A 193 -21.12 -4.54 -4.99
C TYR A 193 -21.86 -3.20 -5.08
N THR A 194 -23.14 -3.20 -4.68
CA THR A 194 -23.97 -1.99 -4.67
C THR A 194 -23.41 -0.92 -3.73
N THR A 195 -22.87 -1.34 -2.57
CA THR A 195 -22.21 -0.44 -1.61
C THR A 195 -20.98 0.21 -2.24
N GLY A 196 -20.18 -0.56 -2.97
CA GLY A 196 -19.05 -0.01 -3.73
C GLY A 196 -19.52 1.01 -4.77
N GLU A 197 -20.57 0.70 -5.52
CA GLU A 197 -21.13 1.60 -6.56
C GLU A 197 -21.68 2.90 -5.98
N LEU A 198 -22.38 2.84 -4.83
CA LEU A 198 -22.99 4.00 -4.18
C LEU A 198 -22.01 4.84 -3.35
N TYR A 199 -20.96 4.22 -2.80
CA TYR A 199 -20.02 4.86 -1.89
C TYR A 199 -18.56 4.62 -2.32
N PRO A 200 -18.16 5.03 -3.53
CA PRO A 200 -16.78 4.87 -3.99
C PRO A 200 -15.77 5.59 -3.08
N GLN A 201 -16.19 6.66 -2.39
CA GLN A 201 -15.40 7.44 -1.44
C GLN A 201 -15.21 6.81 -0.05
N ASP A 202 -15.69 5.59 0.17
CA ASP A 202 -15.51 4.89 1.45
C ASP A 202 -14.03 4.80 1.83
N ALA A 203 -13.70 5.06 3.09
CA ALA A 203 -12.31 5.06 3.58
C ALA A 203 -11.57 3.74 3.32
N TRP A 204 -12.28 2.60 3.31
CA TRP A 204 -11.72 1.30 2.98
C TRP A 204 -11.30 1.18 1.51
N LEU A 205 -11.98 1.90 0.62
CA LEU A 205 -11.71 1.96 -0.82
C LEU A 205 -10.73 3.07 -1.20
N GLN A 206 -10.38 3.98 -0.30
CA GLN A 206 -9.56 5.13 -0.63
C GLN A 206 -8.09 4.92 -0.20
N PRO A 207 -7.12 5.46 -0.96
CA PRO A 207 -5.76 5.52 -0.49
C PRO A 207 -5.71 6.31 0.82
N PRO A 208 -4.83 5.94 1.76
CA PRO A 208 -4.68 6.68 3.00
C PRO A 208 -4.39 8.13 2.64
N GLN A 209 -5.28 9.03 3.07
CA GLN A 209 -5.03 10.45 2.91
C GLN A 209 -3.73 10.75 3.64
N PRO A 210 -2.77 11.46 3.01
CA PRO A 210 -1.57 11.87 3.71
C PRO A 210 -2.05 12.56 4.97
N LYS A 211 -1.72 11.99 6.14
CA LYS A 211 -2.04 12.64 7.42
C LYS A 211 -1.55 14.06 7.25
N PRO A 212 -2.41 15.09 7.44
CA PRO A 212 -1.99 16.47 7.28
C PRO A 212 -0.73 16.58 8.11
N SER A 213 0.40 16.79 7.42
CA SER A 213 1.71 16.77 8.06
C SER A 213 1.55 17.74 9.21
N SER A 214 1.64 17.22 10.44
CA SER A 214 1.46 18.02 11.64
C SER A 214 2.28 19.27 11.39
N THR A 215 1.58 20.41 11.28
CA THR A 215 2.11 21.74 11.00
C THR A 215 3.55 21.78 11.49
N PHE A 216 4.49 21.94 10.56
CA PHE A 216 5.94 21.99 10.81
C PHE A 216 6.22 22.23 12.29
N SER A 217 6.76 21.22 12.98
CA SER A 217 6.99 21.31 14.43
C SER A 217 7.54 22.70 14.73
N PRO A 218 6.89 23.49 15.60
CA PRO A 218 7.34 24.85 15.88
C PRO A 218 8.81 24.87 16.31
N TYR A 219 9.32 23.77 16.88
CA TYR A 219 10.73 23.55 17.18
C TYR A 219 11.63 23.44 15.95
N LEU A 220 11.18 22.84 14.85
CA LEU A 220 11.92 22.81 13.58
C LEU A 220 12.00 24.22 12.97
N LEU A 221 10.88 24.96 12.99
CA LEU A 221 10.86 26.36 12.54
C LEU A 221 11.73 27.25 13.44
N LEU A 222 11.71 27.02 14.76
CA LEU A 222 12.57 27.73 15.71
C LEU A 222 14.04 27.35 15.50
N ALA A 223 14.36 26.08 15.21
CA ALA A 223 15.73 25.62 14.94
C ALA A 223 16.28 26.18 13.63
N ILE A 224 15.46 26.21 12.57
CA ILE A 224 15.81 26.85 11.30
C ILE A 224 15.96 28.37 11.50
N GLY A 225 15.02 29.01 12.18
CA GLY A 225 15.06 30.44 12.47
C GLY A 225 16.28 30.86 13.30
N SER A 226 16.59 30.11 14.37
CA SER A 226 17.77 30.35 15.22
C SER A 226 19.09 30.02 14.54
N GLY A 227 19.13 29.01 13.65
CA GLY A 227 20.29 28.73 12.81
C GLY A 227 20.58 29.86 11.82
N VAL A 228 19.56 30.39 11.16
CA VAL A 228 19.70 31.53 10.22
C VAL A 228 20.09 32.82 10.96
N LEU A 229 19.48 33.09 12.12
CA LEU A 229 19.86 34.24 12.97
C LEU A 229 21.28 34.10 13.52
N GLY A 230 21.70 32.89 13.92
CA GLY A 230 23.07 32.61 14.37
C GLY A 230 24.09 32.80 13.25
N ALA A 231 23.79 32.36 12.03
CA ALA A 231 24.65 32.55 10.86
C ALA A 231 24.73 34.02 10.44
N ALA A 232 23.62 34.76 10.44
CA ALA A 232 23.59 36.20 10.17
C ALA A 232 24.32 37.01 11.24
N GLY A 233 24.20 36.61 12.51
CA GLY A 233 24.95 37.17 13.64
C GLY A 233 26.46 36.92 13.51
N ALA A 234 26.87 35.71 13.15
CA ALA A 234 28.28 35.38 12.91
C ALA A 234 28.83 36.17 11.72
N ALA A 235 28.08 36.29 10.62
CA ALA A 235 28.49 37.06 9.45
C ALA A 235 28.64 38.55 9.76
N THR A 236 27.72 39.15 10.52
CA THR A 236 27.81 40.56 10.94
C THR A 236 28.95 40.82 11.91
N ILE A 237 29.25 39.88 12.82
CA ILE A 237 30.45 39.96 13.68
C ILE A 237 31.72 39.86 12.84
N VAL A 238 31.79 38.96 11.85
CA VAL A 238 32.96 38.82 10.96
C VAL A 238 33.15 40.06 10.09
N VAL A 239 32.08 40.62 9.51
CA VAL A 239 32.13 41.86 8.72
C VAL A 239 32.50 43.06 9.60
N GLY A 240 31.92 43.16 10.80
CA GLY A 240 32.28 44.19 11.79
C GLY A 240 33.74 44.07 12.27
N ALA A 241 34.22 42.85 12.50
CA ALA A 241 35.61 42.56 12.86
C ALA A 241 36.57 42.84 11.69
N LEU A 242 36.18 42.58 10.44
CA LEU A 242 36.95 42.93 9.25
C LEU A 242 37.00 44.46 9.02
N ALA A 243 35.90 45.17 9.30
CA ALA A 243 35.87 46.63 9.25
C ALA A 243 36.77 47.25 10.35
N LEU A 244 36.74 46.70 11.57
CA LEU A 244 37.68 47.05 12.65
C LEU A 244 39.12 46.64 12.31
N ALA A 245 39.32 45.51 11.64
CA ALA A 245 40.63 45.04 11.21
C ALA A 245 41.24 45.93 10.13
N GLN A 246 40.47 46.58 9.25
CA GLN A 246 41.01 47.60 8.35
C GLN A 246 41.56 48.82 9.10
N VAL A 247 40.97 49.15 10.26
CA VAL A 247 41.50 50.19 11.16
C VAL A 247 42.76 49.71 11.89
N ILE A 248 42.85 48.42 12.22
CA ILE A 248 44.01 47.80 12.91
C ILE A 248 45.13 47.37 11.95
N ALA A 249 44.87 47.20 10.66
CA ALA A 249 45.84 46.78 9.64
C ALA A 249 46.98 47.79 9.42
N ILE A 250 46.85 49.00 9.97
CA ILE A 250 47.93 49.99 10.07
C ILE A 250 49.00 49.55 11.09
N LEU A 251 48.68 48.62 12.01
CA LEU A 251 49.51 48.23 13.16
C LEU A 251 49.84 46.73 13.29
N CYS A 252 49.25 45.83 12.47
CA CYS A 252 49.48 44.38 12.59
C CYS A 252 49.76 43.69 11.24
N PRO A 253 50.67 42.69 11.18
CA PRO A 253 51.00 41.98 9.95
C PRO A 253 49.81 41.16 9.40
N PRO A 254 49.61 41.08 8.06
CA PRO A 254 48.51 40.38 7.40
C PRO A 254 48.31 38.91 7.81
N VAL A 255 49.38 38.25 8.25
CA VAL A 255 49.39 36.84 8.65
C VAL A 255 48.56 36.58 9.92
N ALA A 256 48.53 37.53 10.86
CA ALA A 256 47.76 37.39 12.10
C ALA A 256 46.24 37.42 11.85
N LEU A 257 45.80 38.20 10.85
CA LEU A 257 44.40 38.31 10.46
C LEU A 257 43.87 37.05 9.77
N LEU A 258 44.69 36.43 8.91
CA LEU A 258 44.36 35.15 8.27
C LEU A 258 44.26 34.01 9.29
N ALA A 259 45.15 33.97 10.28
CA ALA A 259 45.11 32.98 11.35
C ALA A 259 43.83 33.11 12.20
N ALA A 260 43.45 34.33 12.58
CA ALA A 260 42.23 34.58 13.35
C ALA A 260 40.96 34.20 12.58
N GLY A 261 40.88 34.53 11.28
CA GLY A 261 39.77 34.15 10.42
C GLY A 261 39.61 32.63 10.27
N ALA A 262 40.71 31.90 10.13
CA ALA A 262 40.70 30.45 10.03
C ALA A 262 40.22 29.77 11.33
N VAL A 263 40.63 30.28 12.49
CA VAL A 263 40.21 29.76 13.80
C VAL A 263 38.72 30.00 14.04
N ALA A 264 38.20 31.18 13.68
CA ALA A 264 36.78 31.49 13.81
C ALA A 264 35.89 30.60 12.93
N ALA A 265 36.31 30.36 11.67
CA ALA A 265 35.60 29.46 10.76
C ALA A 265 35.60 28.01 11.25
N ALA A 266 36.75 27.53 11.76
CA ALA A 266 36.86 26.18 12.31
C ALA A 266 35.97 25.97 13.55
N ALA A 267 35.92 26.95 14.46
CA ALA A 267 35.06 26.90 15.63
C ALA A 267 33.56 26.90 15.25
N GLY A 268 33.18 27.69 14.24
CA GLY A 268 31.81 27.70 13.72
C GLY A 268 31.38 26.35 13.13
N MET A 269 32.23 25.72 12.32
CA MET A 269 31.94 24.40 11.75
C MET A 269 31.88 23.29 12.81
N ALA A 270 32.74 23.34 13.83
CA ALA A 270 32.72 22.38 14.94
C ALA A 270 31.41 22.48 15.75
N GLY A 271 30.90 23.69 15.99
CA GLY A 271 29.62 23.90 16.67
C GLY A 271 28.42 23.32 15.91
N VAL A 272 28.38 23.52 14.58
CA VAL A 272 27.34 22.95 13.71
C VAL A 272 27.40 21.42 13.69
N GLY A 273 28.61 20.84 13.63
CA GLY A 273 28.81 19.39 13.67
C GLY A 273 28.34 18.76 14.98
N LEU A 274 28.66 19.38 16.12
CA LEU A 274 28.23 18.89 17.44
C LEU A 274 26.71 18.94 17.61
N PHE A 275 26.06 19.98 17.08
CA PHE A 275 24.61 20.12 17.10
C PHE A 275 23.92 19.06 16.23
N ALA A 276 24.40 18.85 14.99
CA ALA A 276 23.88 17.82 14.10
C ALA A 276 24.05 16.41 14.71
N TYR A 277 25.18 16.16 15.38
CA TYR A 277 25.45 14.90 16.07
C TYR A 277 24.48 14.66 17.23
N LYS A 278 24.29 15.64 18.13
CA LYS A 278 23.32 15.51 19.24
C LYS A 278 21.88 15.35 18.76
N HIS A 279 21.49 16.08 17.70
CA HIS A 279 20.17 15.94 17.11
C HIS A 279 19.95 14.55 16.51
N SER A 280 20.97 13.98 15.84
CA SER A 280 20.92 12.59 15.35
C SER A 280 20.76 11.58 16.47
N GLN A 281 21.49 11.72 17.58
CA GLN A 281 21.33 10.84 18.74
C GLN A 281 19.94 10.93 19.38
N SER A 282 19.34 12.12 19.47
CA SER A 282 18.01 12.28 20.06
C SER A 282 16.90 11.53 19.30
N LYS A 283 17.08 11.31 17.99
CA LYS A 283 16.13 10.55 17.15
C LYS A 283 16.30 9.04 17.27
N ASN A 284 17.44 8.58 17.76
CA ASN A 284 17.79 7.16 17.83
C ASN A 284 17.70 6.57 19.25
N HIS A 285 17.24 7.35 20.23
CA HIS A 285 16.89 6.77 21.53
C HIS A 285 15.55 6.02 21.40
N PRO A 286 15.53 4.68 21.55
CA PRO A 286 14.28 3.95 21.64
C PRO A 286 13.51 4.49 22.85
N ILE A 287 12.24 4.81 22.64
CA ILE A 287 11.31 5.16 23.70
C ILE A 287 11.29 3.97 24.66
N GLU A 288 11.83 4.14 25.88
CA GLU A 288 11.70 3.13 26.92
C GLU A 288 10.21 2.89 27.15
N PRO A 289 9.76 1.61 27.13
CA PRO A 289 8.37 1.30 27.39
C PRO A 289 8.02 1.76 28.81
N GLU A 290 6.95 2.56 28.92
CA GLU A 290 6.43 2.97 30.23
C GLU A 290 6.16 1.74 31.11
N PRO A 291 6.53 1.77 32.40
CA PRO A 291 6.23 0.68 33.31
C PRO A 291 4.71 0.57 33.44
N HIS A 292 4.16 -0.53 32.90
CA HIS A 292 2.76 -0.89 33.07
C HIS A 292 2.41 -0.91 34.57
N LEU A 293 1.59 0.06 34.99
CA LEU A 293 0.87 0.02 36.25
C LEU A 293 -0.02 -1.22 36.25
N GLY A 294 0.37 -2.20 37.07
CA GLY A 294 -0.38 -3.42 37.29
C GLY A 294 -1.76 -3.10 37.86
N PHE A 295 -2.80 -3.46 37.11
CA PHE A 295 -4.15 -3.59 37.67
C PHE A 295 -4.22 -4.91 38.43
N ILE A 296 -4.33 -4.78 39.76
CA ILE A 296 -4.76 -5.86 40.65
C ILE A 296 -6.27 -5.99 40.49
N GLN A 297 -6.75 -7.13 39.98
CA GLN A 297 -8.05 -7.72 40.28
C GLN A 297 -7.92 -9.24 40.32
#